data_AF-A0AAJ1ZB78-F1
#
_entry.id   AF-A0AAJ1ZB78-F1
#
_cell.length_a   1.000
_cell.length_b   1.000
_cell.length_c   1.000
_cell.angle_alpha   90.00
_cell.angle_beta   90.00
_cell.angle_gamma   90.00
#
_symmetry.space_group_name_H-M   'P 1'
#
loop_
_entity.id
_entity.type
_entity.pdbx_description
1 polymer ?
#
loop_
_entity_poly.entity_id
_entity_poly.type
_entity_poly.pdbx_seq_one_letter_code
_entity_poly.pdbx_strand_id
1 'polypeptide(L)'
;MDSIPHMKPHGAFSALLADQDLAHLQRVMRRSLSCDLGGPLLPLSYWRDRLAAITRRTHLSPTQIQTVHRLYLYIDVFEAASAVRDDEPVAMEAAQVNADA
;
A
#
# COMPACT_ATOMS: atom_id res chain seq x y z
N MET A 1 -47.90 -24.00 3.23
CA MET A 1 -47.07 -23.38 2.19
C MET A 1 -45.89 -22.75 2.90
N ASP A 2 -44.80 -23.49 2.91
CA ASP A 2 -43.61 -23.29 3.73
C ASP A 2 -42.88 -21.99 3.37
N SER A 3 -42.76 -21.09 4.35
CA SER A 3 -41.89 -19.93 4.27
C SER A 3 -40.45 -20.41 4.37
N ILE A 4 -39.75 -20.50 3.24
CA ILE A 4 -38.29 -20.68 3.22
C ILE A 4 -37.69 -19.53 4.04
N PRO A 5 -36.94 -19.79 5.12
CA PRO A 5 -36.25 -18.72 5.80
C PRO A 5 -35.21 -18.20 4.82
N HIS A 6 -35.38 -16.96 4.38
CA HIS A 6 -34.37 -16.22 3.64
C HIS A 6 -33.17 -16.03 4.58
N MET A 7 -32.34 -17.07 4.66
CA MET A 7 -31.01 -16.99 5.26
C MET A 7 -30.26 -15.92 4.46
N LYS A 8 -29.98 -14.79 5.11
CA LYS A 8 -29.04 -13.80 4.64
C LYS A 8 -27.67 -14.17 5.19
N PRO A 9 -26.81 -14.91 4.46
CA PRO A 9 -25.39 -14.96 4.80
C PRO A 9 -24.71 -13.68 4.30
N HIS A 10 -25.23 -12.49 4.62
CA HIS A 10 -24.70 -11.25 4.05
C HIS A 10 -23.43 -10.77 4.76
N GLY A 11 -23.24 -11.10 6.04
CA GLY A 11 -22.05 -10.69 6.80
C GLY A 11 -20.78 -11.43 6.36
N ALA A 12 -20.83 -12.76 6.32
CA ALA A 12 -19.67 -13.58 5.99
C ALA A 12 -19.23 -13.42 4.53
N PHE A 13 -20.18 -13.26 3.60
CA PHE A 13 -19.87 -13.04 2.18
C PHE A 13 -19.24 -11.65 1.93
N SER A 14 -19.75 -10.61 2.61
CA SER A 14 -19.17 -9.26 2.51
C SER A 14 -17.76 -9.19 3.11
N ALA A 15 -17.53 -9.91 4.22
CA ALA A 15 -16.20 -10.05 4.78
C ALA A 15 -15.26 -10.79 3.82
N LEU A 16 -15.67 -11.92 3.25
CA LEU A 16 -14.82 -12.68 2.33
C LEU A 16 -14.47 -11.89 1.06
N LEU A 17 -15.40 -11.06 0.57
CA LEU A 17 -15.13 -10.14 -0.54
C LEU A 17 -14.11 -9.06 -0.16
N ALA A 18 -14.24 -8.46 1.03
CA ALA A 18 -13.28 -7.50 1.53
C ALA A 18 -11.88 -8.12 1.74
N ASP A 19 -11.79 -9.38 2.17
CA ASP A 19 -10.52 -10.11 2.28
C ASP A 19 -9.87 -10.30 0.90
N GLN A 20 -10.66 -10.66 -0.12
CA GLN A 20 -10.17 -10.80 -1.49
C GLN A 20 -9.70 -9.45 -2.07
N ASP A 21 -10.46 -8.38 -1.87
CA ASP A 21 -10.10 -7.03 -2.31
C ASP A 21 -8.82 -6.53 -1.63
N LEU A 22 -8.67 -6.76 -0.32
CA LEU A 22 -7.46 -6.41 0.43
C LEU A 22 -6.25 -7.23 -0.02
N ALA A 23 -6.41 -8.54 -0.22
CA ALA A 23 -5.35 -9.41 -0.71
C ALA A 23 -4.93 -9.05 -2.14
N HIS A 24 -5.90 -8.70 -2.99
CA HIS A 24 -5.64 -8.20 -4.33
C HIS A 24 -4.88 -6.88 -4.29
N LEU A 25 -5.36 -5.91 -3.51
CA LEU A 25 -4.71 -4.61 -3.36
C LEU A 25 -3.27 -4.77 -2.84
N GLN A 26 -3.04 -5.64 -1.86
CA GLN A 26 -1.69 -5.94 -1.37
C GLN A 26 -0.75 -6.41 -2.48
N ARG A 27 -1.21 -7.33 -3.34
CA ARG A 27 -0.39 -7.87 -4.44
C ARG A 27 -0.09 -6.82 -5.50
N VAL A 28 -1.12 -6.06 -5.92
CA VAL A 28 -0.95 -5.01 -6.93
C VAL A 28 -0.06 -3.89 -6.40
N MET A 29 -0.27 -3.47 -5.16
CA MET A 29 0.53 -2.42 -4.51
C MET A 29 2.00 -2.84 -4.42
N ARG A 30 2.31 -4.04 -3.90
CA ARG A 30 3.69 -4.54 -3.85
C ARG A 30 4.33 -4.60 -5.23
N ARG A 31 3.63 -5.11 -6.24
CA ARG A 31 4.13 -5.17 -7.62
C ARG A 31 4.37 -3.78 -8.22
N SER A 32 3.50 -2.82 -7.90
CA SER A 32 3.62 -1.43 -8.35
C SER A 32 4.79 -0.71 -7.69
N LEU A 33 5.06 -1.00 -6.41
CA LEU A 33 6.16 -0.39 -5.66
C LEU A 33 7.52 -1.03 -5.98
N SER A 34 7.53 -2.32 -6.32
CA SER A 34 8.73 -3.03 -6.82
C SER A 34 8.95 -2.88 -8.33
N CYS A 35 8.29 -1.93 -9.01
CA CYS A 35 8.48 -1.77 -10.44
C CYS A 35 9.87 -1.16 -10.72
N ASP A 36 10.82 -2.01 -11.14
CA ASP A 36 12.20 -1.65 -11.51
C ASP A 36 12.30 -0.74 -12.76
N LEU A 37 11.19 -0.40 -13.40
CA LEU A 37 11.12 0.43 -14.61
C LEU A 37 10.98 1.93 -14.28
N GLY A 38 11.81 2.45 -13.36
CA GLY A 38 11.95 3.90 -13.14
C GLY A 38 11.07 4.51 -12.05
N GLY A 39 10.53 3.70 -11.13
CA GLY A 39 9.82 4.17 -9.94
C GLY A 39 8.38 3.66 -9.84
N PRO A 40 7.68 3.98 -8.73
CA PRO A 40 6.32 3.51 -8.53
C PRO A 40 5.39 4.08 -9.59
N LEU A 41 4.74 3.18 -10.35
CA LEU A 41 3.76 3.51 -11.40
C LEU A 41 2.66 4.47 -10.94
N LEU A 42 2.33 4.44 -9.65
CA LEU A 42 1.34 5.29 -9.00
C LEU A 42 1.96 5.89 -7.74
N PRO A 43 1.70 7.18 -7.44
CA PRO A 43 2.21 7.82 -6.24
C PRO A 43 1.68 7.14 -4.97
N LEU A 44 2.46 7.21 -3.88
CA LEU A 44 2.09 6.61 -2.59
C LEU A 44 0.76 7.16 -2.05
N SER A 45 0.48 8.44 -2.30
CA SER A 45 -0.79 9.11 -1.94
C SER A 45 -2.01 8.40 -2.53
N TYR A 46 -1.93 7.92 -3.77
CA TYR A 46 -3.01 7.17 -4.40
C TYR A 46 -3.36 5.88 -3.63
N TRP A 47 -2.34 5.17 -3.16
CA TRP A 47 -2.55 3.93 -2.40
C TRP A 47 -3.18 4.22 -1.05
N ARG A 48 -2.78 5.30 -0.35
CA ARG A 48 -3.41 5.74 0.91
C ARG A 48 -4.89 6.07 0.70
N ASP A 49 -5.22 6.84 -0.33
CA ASP A 49 -6.61 7.20 -0.64
C ASP A 49 -7.46 5.98 -0.98
N ARG A 50 -6.87 5.03 -1.72
CA ARG A 50 -7.55 3.77 -2.08
C ARG A 50 -7.79 2.88 -0.86
N LEU A 51 -6.83 2.75 0.06
CA LEU A 51 -7.06 2.07 1.34
C LEU A 51 -8.18 2.75 2.15
N ALA A 52 -8.14 4.08 2.27
CA ALA A 52 -9.18 4.82 2.98
C ALA A 52 -10.56 4.66 2.34
N ALA A 53 -10.65 4.54 1.01
CA ALA A 53 -11.89 4.25 0.31
C ALA A 53 -12.43 2.84 0.64
N ILE A 54 -11.57 1.82 0.71
CA ILE A 54 -11.96 0.46 1.09
C ILE A 54 -12.46 0.44 2.54
N THR A 55 -11.69 1.00 3.47
CA THR A 55 -12.07 1.06 4.89
C THR A 55 -13.41 1.76 5.13
N ARG A 56 -13.76 2.77 4.30
CA ARG A 56 -15.05 3.48 4.41
C ARG A 56 -16.23 2.74 3.79
N ARG A 57 -16.01 1.84 2.83
CA ARG A 57 -17.08 1.15 2.08
C ARG A 57 -17.53 -0.16 2.71
N THR A 58 -16.69 -0.79 3.52
CA THR A 58 -16.93 -2.13 4.07
C THR A 58 -16.84 -2.15 5.59
N HIS A 59 -17.76 -2.85 6.24
CA HIS A 59 -17.63 -3.22 7.65
C HIS A 59 -16.52 -4.26 7.79
N LEU A 60 -15.33 -3.79 8.15
CA LEU A 60 -14.15 -4.64 8.26
C LEU A 60 -14.20 -5.53 9.50
N SER A 61 -13.84 -6.80 9.33
CA SER A 61 -13.55 -7.69 10.45
C SER A 61 -12.26 -7.27 11.17
N PRO A 62 -12.03 -7.71 12.43
CA PRO A 62 -10.78 -7.43 13.14
C PRO A 62 -9.52 -7.86 12.35
N THR A 63 -9.59 -9.01 11.66
CA THR A 63 -8.50 -9.50 10.80
C THR A 63 -8.26 -8.59 9.60
N GLN A 64 -9.32 -8.03 9.02
CA GLN A 64 -9.24 -7.10 7.90
C GLN A 64 -8.64 -5.77 8.31
N ILE A 65 -9.05 -5.24 9.46
CA ILE A 65 -8.46 -4.02 10.04
C ILE A 65 -6.95 -4.23 10.24
N GLN A 66 -6.55 -5.40 10.77
CA GLN A 66 -5.14 -5.73 10.95
C GLN A 66 -4.38 -5.78 9.61
N THR A 67 -4.99 -6.32 8.56
CA THR A 67 -4.42 -6.33 7.20
C THR A 67 -4.26 -4.92 6.65
N VAL A 68 -5.30 -4.09 6.75
CA VAL A 68 -5.25 -2.66 6.35
C VAL A 68 -4.12 -1.94 7.07
N HIS A 69 -3.98 -2.14 8.38
CA HIS A 69 -2.92 -1.50 9.17
C HIS A 69 -1.52 -1.93 8.70
N ARG A 70 -1.32 -3.23 8.40
CA ARG A 70 -0.04 -3.72 7.84
C ARG A 70 0.26 -3.10 6.47
N LEU A 71 -0.77 -2.85 5.66
CA LEU A 71 -0.60 -2.22 4.35
C LEU A 71 -0.20 -0.75 4.48
N TYR A 72 -0.79 0.01 5.41
CA TYR A 72 -0.34 1.38 5.71
C TYR A 72 1.12 1.41 6.16
N LEU A 73 1.51 0.55 7.10
CA LEU A 73 2.92 0.46 7.54
C LEU A 73 3.87 0.14 6.38
N TYR A 74 3.45 -0.70 5.43
CA TYR A 74 4.26 -1.03 4.26
C TYR A 74 4.48 0.20 3.35
N ILE A 75 3.45 1.03 3.18
CA ILE A 75 3.56 2.30 2.44
C ILE A 75 4.52 3.24 3.17
N ASP A 76 4.36 3.41 4.50
CA ASP A 76 5.20 4.31 5.31
C ASP A 76 6.69 3.90 5.28
N VAL A 77 6.99 2.60 5.39
CA VAL A 77 8.36 2.08 5.29
C VAL A 77 8.96 2.33 3.91
N PHE A 78 8.19 2.16 2.84
CA PHE A 78 8.65 2.43 1.49
C PHE A 78 8.88 3.93 1.24
N GLU A 79 8.01 4.79 1.78
CA GLU A 79 8.16 6.24 1.72
C GLU A 79 9.45 6.69 2.42
N ALA A 80 9.70 6.19 3.63
CA ALA A 80 10.93 6.46 4.38
C ALA A 80 12.18 5.96 3.63
N ALA A 81 12.12 4.76 3.06
CA ALA A 81 13.24 4.21 2.28
C ALA A 81 13.50 4.98 0.97
N SER A 82 12.45 5.52 0.35
CA SER A 82 12.58 6.33 -0.87
C SER A 82 13.18 7.71 -0.54
N ALA A 83 12.74 8.35 0.55
CA ALA A 83 13.28 9.64 0.99
C ALA A 83 14.79 9.58 1.30
N VAL A 84 15.29 8.46 1.86
CA VAL A 84 16.72 8.27 2.12
C VAL A 84 17.54 8.19 0.83
N ARG A 85 16.99 7.65 -0.26
CA ARG A 85 17.69 7.53 -1.55
C ARG A 85 17.82 8.86 -2.28
N ASP A 86 16.89 9.77 -2.06
CA ASP A 86 16.89 11.10 -2.67
C ASP A 86 17.77 12.12 -1.90
N ASP A 87 18.14 11.81 -0.64
CA ASP A 87 18.94 12.68 0.24
C ASP A 87 20.46 12.44 0.12
N GLU A 88 20.93 11.46 -0.67
CA GLU A 88 22.38 11.24 -0.83
C GLU A 88 23.03 12.47 -1.48
N PRO A 89 23.81 13.27 -0.74
CA PRO A 89 24.38 14.48 -1.30
C PRO A 89 25.48 14.06 -2.26
N VAL A 90 25.35 14.46 -3.53
CA VAL A 90 26.45 14.57 -4.49
C VAL A 90 27.52 15.48 -3.87
N ALA A 91 28.38 14.90 -3.04
CA ALA A 91 29.46 15.57 -2.32
C ALA A 91 30.80 14.89 -2.66
N MET A 92 30.96 14.50 -3.93
CA MET A 92 32.17 13.85 -4.41
C MET A 92 32.66 14.48 -5.71
N GLU A 93 32.74 15.82 -5.79
CA GLU A 93 33.38 16.47 -6.93
C GLU A 93 33.78 17.94 -6.66
N ALA A 94 34.69 18.22 -5.72
CA ALA A 94 35.21 19.60 -5.60
C ALA A 94 36.60 19.81 -4.94
N ALA A 95 37.39 18.77 -4.64
CA ALA A 95 38.61 18.96 -3.83
C ALA A 95 39.95 18.56 -4.47
N GLN A 96 39.98 18.09 -5.72
CA GLN A 96 41.22 17.52 -6.30
C GLN A 96 41.98 18.44 -7.29
N VAL A 97 41.55 19.68 -7.56
CA VAL A 97 42.15 20.49 -8.66
C VAL A 97 43.17 21.55 -8.22
N ASN A 98 43.31 21.89 -6.94
CA ASN A 98 44.21 22.97 -6.51
C ASN A 98 45.34 22.47 -5.59
N ALA A 99 46.34 21.80 -6.16
CA ALA A 99 47.61 21.56 -5.47
C ALA A 99 48.84 21.61 -6.40
N ASP A 100 48.72 22.23 -7.58
CA ASP A 100 49.85 22.48 -8.49
C ASP A 100 49.67 23.84 -9.17
N ALA A 101 50.05 24.91 -8.45
CA ALA A 101 50.29 26.25 -8.99
C ALA A 101 51.18 27.06 -8.04
#